data_AF-A0A847WIY3-F1
#
_entry.id   AF-A0A847WIY3-F1
#
_cell.length_a   1.000
_cell.length_b   1.000
_cell.length_c   1.000
_cell.angle_alpha   90.00
_cell.angle_beta   90.00
_cell.angle_gamma   90.00
#
_symmetry.space_group_name_H-M   'P 1'
#
loop_
_entity.id
_entity.type
_entity.pdbx_description
1 polymer ?
#
loop_
_entity_poly.entity_id
_entity_poly.type
_entity_poly.pdbx_seq_one_letter_code
_entity_poly.pdbx_strand_id
1 'polypeptide(L)'
;MMNPMMGRGCPYMNNYLMPTMPVTYSETDMDEKDMEYMKHLHSEICKKIQPHIEAECDRMDHEDSPLYREYPDRETIEQMVDRICACVEENMKIQGESVEAMQEMAQQYGYGNRQDLLRSLVGALLLSEIFGRRRPRRRRRRRFDRYNFPY
;
A
#
# COMPACT_ATOMS: atom_id res chain seq x y z
N MET A 1 -14.27 42.21 50.36
CA MET A 1 -14.60 41.11 49.43
C MET A 1 -13.81 41.31 48.15
N MET A 2 -13.53 40.19 47.44
CA MET A 2 -12.63 40.00 46.30
C MET A 2 -11.13 39.85 46.63
N ASN A 3 -10.76 38.61 46.98
CA ASN A 3 -9.41 38.09 46.79
C ASN A 3 -9.25 37.66 45.31
N PRO A 4 -8.15 38.02 44.62
CA PRO A 4 -7.85 37.49 43.29
C PRO A 4 -7.40 36.03 43.40
N MET A 5 -8.00 35.17 42.58
CA MET A 5 -7.78 33.74 42.59
C MET A 5 -6.34 33.39 42.22
N MET A 6 -5.71 32.59 43.07
CA MET A 6 -4.46 31.90 42.80
C MET A 6 -4.52 31.17 41.45
N GLY A 7 -3.81 31.68 40.45
CA GLY A 7 -3.45 30.93 39.25
C GLY A 7 -2.48 29.83 39.65
N ARG A 8 -3.02 28.63 39.92
CA ARG A 8 -2.21 27.44 40.16
C ARG A 8 -1.36 27.21 38.92
N GLY A 9 -0.04 27.33 39.10
CA GLY A 9 0.94 26.88 38.12
C GLY A 9 0.60 25.45 37.71
N CYS A 10 0.45 25.25 36.41
CA CYS A 10 0.23 23.95 35.80
C CYS A 10 1.53 23.14 35.93
N PRO A 11 1.58 22.07 36.74
CA PRO A 11 2.79 21.30 36.99
C PRO A 11 2.94 20.16 35.96
N TYR A 12 2.70 20.48 34.68
CA TYR A 12 2.87 19.56 33.56
C TYR A 12 3.72 20.18 32.46
N MET A 13 4.75 20.92 32.88
CA MET A 13 6.04 20.89 32.18
C MET A 13 6.82 19.69 32.73
N ASN A 14 6.23 18.50 32.61
CA ASN A 14 6.97 17.27 32.81
C ASN A 14 7.80 17.10 31.54
N ASN A 15 9.11 17.04 31.71
CA ASN A 15 10.06 16.65 30.68
C ASN A 15 9.64 15.29 30.12
N TYR A 16 8.77 15.28 29.11
CA TYR A 16 8.71 14.18 28.17
C TYR A 16 10.02 14.27 27.40
N LEU A 17 11.02 13.60 27.96
CA LEU A 17 12.11 12.98 27.24
C LEU A 17 11.45 12.20 26.09
N MET A 18 11.18 12.88 24.99
CA MET A 18 10.85 12.24 23.74
C MET A 18 12.03 11.33 23.49
N PRO A 19 11.86 9.99 23.49
CA PRO A 19 12.94 9.10 23.19
C PRO A 19 13.58 9.62 21.91
N THR A 20 14.85 9.98 21.96
CA THR A 20 15.61 10.29 20.76
C THR A 20 15.65 8.99 19.98
N MET A 21 14.64 8.80 19.14
CA MET A 21 14.58 7.68 18.20
C MET A 21 15.94 7.70 17.51
N PRO A 22 16.74 6.62 17.62
CA PRO A 22 18.08 6.62 17.05
C PRO A 22 17.95 7.03 15.58
N VAL A 23 18.76 8.00 15.17
CA VAL A 23 18.77 8.67 13.84
C VAL A 23 19.04 7.69 12.68
N THR A 24 19.06 6.38 12.96
CA THR A 24 19.40 5.30 12.05
C THR A 24 18.19 4.69 11.35
N TYR A 25 16.97 4.82 11.88
CA TYR A 25 15.77 4.40 11.13
C TYR A 25 15.27 5.57 10.32
N SER A 26 15.53 5.56 9.01
CA SER A 26 14.88 6.54 8.14
C SER A 26 13.38 6.29 8.20
N GLU A 27 12.54 7.33 8.20
CA GLU A 27 11.06 7.17 8.16
C GLU A 27 10.61 6.22 7.04
N THR A 28 11.40 6.14 5.96
CA THR A 28 11.23 5.20 4.85
C THR A 28 11.31 3.74 5.27
N ASP A 29 12.23 3.39 6.18
CA ASP A 29 12.47 2.01 6.61
C ASP A 29 11.36 1.51 7.55
N MET A 30 10.71 2.42 8.27
CA MET A 30 9.53 2.12 9.09
C MET A 30 8.30 1.85 8.22
N ASP A 31 8.06 2.71 7.21
CA ASP A 31 6.96 2.52 6.27
C ASP A 31 7.08 1.21 5.49
N GLU A 32 8.30 0.79 5.11
CA GLU A 32 8.53 -0.46 4.38
C GLU A 32 8.23 -1.70 5.22
N LYS A 33 8.66 -1.70 6.49
CA LYS A 33 8.33 -2.78 7.45
C LYS A 33 6.84 -2.88 7.72
N ASP A 34 6.16 -1.73 7.88
CA ASP A 34 4.72 -1.70 8.09
C ASP A 34 3.96 -2.24 6.87
N MET A 35 4.39 -1.87 5.65
CA MET A 35 3.81 -2.41 4.41
C MET A 35 3.98 -3.93 4.33
N GLU A 36 5.17 -4.45 4.64
CA GLU A 36 5.42 -5.89 4.64
C GLU A 36 4.56 -6.60 5.70
N TYR A 37 4.47 -6.05 6.92
CA TYR A 37 3.61 -6.61 7.97
C TYR A 37 2.13 -6.65 7.55
N MET A 38 1.60 -5.58 6.98
CA MET A 38 0.20 -5.52 6.54
C MET A 38 -0.12 -6.55 5.45
N LYS A 39 0.84 -6.84 4.55
CA LYS A 39 0.69 -7.91 3.54
C LYS A 39 0.48 -9.29 4.18
N HIS A 40 1.10 -9.55 5.34
CA HIS A 40 0.91 -10.82 6.07
C HIS A 40 -0.49 -10.96 6.70
N LEU A 41 -1.19 -9.85 6.94
CA LEU A 41 -2.55 -9.84 7.49
C LEU A 41 -3.63 -10.05 6.41
N HIS A 42 -3.25 -10.12 5.14
CA HIS A 42 -4.20 -10.37 4.05
C HIS A 42 -4.87 -11.75 4.19
N SER A 43 -6.05 -11.90 3.60
CA SER A 43 -6.67 -13.22 3.46
C SER A 43 -5.80 -14.15 2.62
N GLU A 44 -5.94 -15.46 2.81
CA GLU A 44 -5.14 -16.46 2.09
C GLU A 44 -5.28 -16.34 0.56
N ILE A 45 -6.48 -15.98 0.08
CA ILE A 45 -6.72 -15.71 -1.35
C ILE A 45 -5.88 -14.51 -1.81
N CYS A 46 -5.90 -13.41 -1.08
CA CYS A 46 -5.12 -12.22 -1.41
C CYS A 46 -3.61 -12.49 -1.36
N LYS A 47 -3.13 -13.30 -0.41
CA LYS A 47 -1.72 -13.72 -0.34
C LYS A 47 -1.29 -14.52 -1.57
N LYS A 48 -2.18 -15.37 -2.11
CA LYS A 48 -1.91 -16.10 -3.36
C LYS A 48 -1.86 -15.18 -4.58
N ILE A 49 -2.68 -14.12 -4.60
CA ILE A 49 -2.73 -13.14 -5.71
C ILE A 49 -1.51 -12.20 -5.67
N GLN A 50 -1.08 -11.79 -4.47
CA GLN A 50 -0.01 -10.82 -4.23
C GLN A 50 1.27 -11.02 -5.07
N PRO A 51 1.88 -12.22 -5.16
CA PRO A 51 3.10 -12.42 -5.95
C PRO A 51 2.92 -12.18 -7.45
N HIS A 52 1.72 -12.42 -8.00
CA HIS A 52 1.43 -12.13 -9.40
C HIS A 52 1.35 -10.61 -9.66
N ILE A 53 0.85 -9.86 -8.69
CA ILE A 53 0.80 -8.40 -8.73
C ILE A 53 2.20 -7.82 -8.65
N GLU A 54 3.03 -8.32 -7.73
CA GLU A 54 4.40 -7.87 -7.55
C GLU A 54 5.23 -8.14 -8.81
N ALA A 55 5.13 -9.34 -9.39
CA ALA A 55 5.81 -9.67 -10.64
C ALA A 55 5.39 -8.77 -11.81
N GLU A 56 4.10 -8.46 -11.93
CA GLU A 56 3.61 -7.54 -12.97
C GLU A 56 4.07 -6.10 -12.75
N CYS A 57 4.08 -5.64 -11.49
CA CYS A 57 4.61 -4.33 -11.11
C CYS A 57 6.12 -4.23 -11.36
N ASP A 58 6.88 -5.30 -11.05
CA ASP A 58 8.33 -5.37 -11.28
C ASP A 58 8.65 -5.34 -12.77
N ARG A 59 7.88 -6.07 -13.58
CA ARG A 59 8.00 -6.02 -15.04
C ARG A 59 7.78 -4.61 -15.58
N MET A 60 6.90 -3.84 -14.94
CA MET A 60 6.63 -2.45 -15.28
C MET A 60 7.54 -1.43 -14.58
N ASP A 61 8.48 -1.86 -13.73
CA ASP A 61 9.42 -0.96 -13.05
C ASP A 61 10.63 -0.65 -13.93
N HIS A 62 10.41 0.17 -14.96
CA HIS A 62 11.46 0.72 -15.82
C HIS A 62 11.42 2.26 -15.85
N GLU A 63 12.55 2.92 -16.16
CA GLU A 63 12.69 4.38 -16.06
C GLU A 63 11.64 5.15 -16.91
N ASP A 64 11.30 4.62 -18.08
CA ASP A 64 10.29 5.18 -19.00
C ASP A 64 8.87 4.62 -18.76
N SER A 65 8.63 3.96 -17.63
CA SER A 65 7.36 3.32 -17.36
C SER A 65 6.21 4.33 -17.30
N PRO A 66 5.06 4.02 -17.91
CA PRO A 66 3.83 4.78 -17.73
C PRO A 66 3.43 4.98 -16.26
N LEU A 67 3.87 4.09 -15.35
CA LEU A 67 3.63 4.18 -13.91
C LEU A 67 4.24 5.43 -13.26
N TYR A 68 5.32 5.97 -13.83
CA TYR A 68 6.07 7.10 -13.28
C TYR A 68 5.74 8.45 -13.91
N ARG A 69 4.80 8.49 -14.85
CA ARG A 69 4.16 9.75 -15.26
C ARG A 69 3.43 10.39 -14.08
N GLU A 70 2.94 11.61 -14.27
CA GLU A 70 2.24 12.38 -13.23
C GLU A 70 1.09 11.57 -12.61
N TYR A 71 0.31 10.88 -13.46
CA TYR A 71 -0.71 9.92 -13.08
C TYR A 71 -0.68 8.71 -14.03
N PRO A 72 -0.81 7.47 -13.51
CA PRO A 72 -1.03 6.31 -14.36
C PRO A 72 -2.38 6.42 -15.05
N ASP A 73 -2.45 6.04 -16.32
CA ASP A 73 -3.69 6.08 -17.09
C ASP A 73 -4.60 4.90 -16.73
N ARG A 74 -5.91 5.13 -16.78
CA ARG A 74 -6.90 4.10 -16.44
C ARG A 74 -6.78 2.89 -17.35
N GLU A 75 -6.58 3.10 -18.65
CA GLU A 75 -6.45 2.00 -19.61
C GLU A 75 -5.23 1.12 -19.28
N THR A 76 -4.11 1.74 -18.92
CA THR A 76 -2.90 1.00 -18.54
C THR A 76 -3.12 0.11 -17.31
N ILE A 77 -3.87 0.60 -16.32
CA ILE A 77 -4.20 -0.16 -15.12
C ILE A 77 -5.14 -1.32 -15.46
N GLU A 78 -6.19 -1.08 -16.26
CA GLU A 78 -7.11 -2.15 -16.68
C GLU A 78 -6.38 -3.27 -17.44
N GLN A 79 -5.45 -2.91 -18.35
CA GLN A 79 -4.62 -3.89 -19.05
C GLN A 79 -3.69 -4.67 -18.11
N MET A 80 -3.19 -4.06 -17.03
CA MET A 80 -2.44 -4.79 -16.01
C MET A 80 -3.33 -5.76 -15.25
N VAL A 81 -4.53 -5.31 -14.84
CA VAL A 81 -5.52 -6.16 -14.14
C VAL A 81 -5.86 -7.38 -15.00
N ASP A 82 -6.14 -7.20 -16.28
CA ASP A 82 -6.49 -8.30 -17.19
C ASP A 82 -5.37 -9.34 -17.30
N ARG A 83 -4.12 -8.88 -17.41
CA ARG A 83 -2.94 -9.77 -17.45
C ARG A 83 -2.75 -10.54 -16.15
N ILE A 84 -2.91 -9.88 -15.00
CA ILE A 84 -2.80 -10.51 -13.69
C ILE A 84 -3.92 -11.52 -13.48
N CYS A 85 -5.16 -11.17 -13.81
CA CYS A 85 -6.30 -12.07 -13.72
C CYS A 85 -6.07 -13.34 -14.55
N ALA A 86 -5.58 -13.23 -15.78
CA ALA A 86 -5.27 -14.38 -16.62
C ALA A 86 -4.21 -15.30 -15.98
N CYS A 87 -3.11 -14.73 -15.47
CA CYS A 87 -2.06 -15.49 -14.77
C CYS A 87 -2.58 -16.17 -13.51
N VAL A 88 -3.39 -15.48 -12.71
CA VAL A 88 -3.97 -16.01 -11.47
C VAL A 88 -4.95 -17.15 -11.79
N GLU A 89 -5.81 -16.99 -12.79
CA GLU A 89 -6.74 -18.04 -13.19
C GLU A 89 -6.04 -19.30 -13.68
N GLU A 90 -4.94 -19.17 -14.42
CA GLU A 90 -4.12 -20.30 -14.85
C GLU A 90 -3.52 -21.04 -13.64
N ASN A 91 -2.97 -20.31 -12.66
CA ASN A 91 -2.42 -20.90 -11.44
C ASN A 91 -3.50 -21.53 -10.55
N MET A 92 -4.68 -20.92 -10.44
CA MET A 92 -5.80 -21.46 -9.65
C MET A 92 -6.39 -22.73 -10.25
N LYS A 93 -6.41 -22.86 -11.58
CA LYS A 93 -6.81 -24.11 -12.25
C LYS A 93 -5.88 -25.27 -11.91
N ILE A 94 -4.59 -25.00 -11.70
CA ILE A 94 -3.59 -26.00 -11.31
C ILE A 94 -3.78 -26.41 -9.84
N GLN A 95 -4.19 -25.48 -8.97
CA GLN A 95 -4.28 -25.72 -7.52
C GLN A 95 -5.65 -26.17 -6.99
N GLY A 96 -6.73 -26.12 -7.79
CA GLY A 96 -8.05 -26.70 -7.46
C GLY A 96 -8.78 -26.07 -6.27
N GLU A 97 -8.26 -26.24 -5.06
CA GLU A 97 -8.80 -25.78 -3.76
C GLU A 97 -9.08 -24.26 -3.72
N SER A 98 -8.28 -23.46 -4.43
CA SER A 98 -8.47 -22.00 -4.49
C SER A 98 -9.73 -21.57 -5.22
N VAL A 99 -10.27 -22.42 -6.10
CA VAL A 99 -11.43 -22.07 -6.93
C VAL A 99 -12.71 -22.11 -6.10
N GLU A 100 -12.85 -23.11 -5.23
CA GLU A 100 -14.03 -23.27 -4.36
C GLU A 100 -14.10 -22.16 -3.32
N ALA A 101 -12.98 -21.90 -2.62
CA ALA A 101 -12.91 -20.83 -1.61
C ALA A 101 -13.25 -19.44 -2.19
N MET A 102 -12.83 -19.18 -3.43
CA MET A 102 -13.15 -17.92 -4.11
C MET A 102 -14.61 -17.84 -4.55
N GLN A 103 -15.20 -18.97 -4.94
CA GLN A 103 -16.61 -19.04 -5.30
C GLN A 103 -17.52 -18.83 -4.07
N GLU A 104 -17.18 -19.41 -2.93
CA GLU A 104 -17.86 -19.18 -1.66
C GLU A 104 -17.75 -17.72 -1.22
N MET A 105 -16.55 -17.14 -1.31
CA MET A 105 -16.32 -15.73 -1.02
C MET A 105 -17.17 -14.83 -1.93
N ALA A 106 -17.24 -15.13 -3.24
CA ALA A 106 -18.05 -14.35 -4.17
C ALA A 106 -19.53 -14.35 -3.76
N GLN A 107 -20.08 -15.51 -3.39
CA GLN A 107 -21.46 -15.62 -2.91
C GLN A 107 -21.68 -14.86 -1.60
N GLN A 108 -20.76 -14.98 -0.63
CA GLN A 108 -20.85 -14.30 0.66
C GLN A 108 -20.91 -12.77 0.52
N TYR A 109 -20.11 -12.21 -0.40
CA TYR A 109 -20.03 -10.76 -0.63
C TYR A 109 -20.97 -10.25 -1.75
N GLY A 110 -21.84 -11.12 -2.30
CA GLY A 110 -22.83 -10.72 -3.30
C GLY A 110 -22.29 -10.49 -4.71
N TYR A 111 -21.12 -11.02 -5.04
CA TYR A 111 -20.59 -11.02 -6.41
C TYR A 111 -21.28 -12.10 -7.24
N GLY A 112 -21.65 -11.75 -8.48
CA GLY A 112 -22.37 -12.67 -9.38
C GLY A 112 -21.53 -13.85 -9.86
N ASN A 113 -20.21 -13.67 -9.95
CA ASN A 113 -19.27 -14.71 -10.33
C ASN A 113 -17.93 -14.53 -9.57
N ARG A 114 -17.09 -15.57 -9.55
CA ARG A 114 -15.73 -15.48 -8.97
C ARG A 114 -14.80 -14.53 -9.75
N GLN A 115 -15.08 -14.29 -11.03
CA GLN A 115 -14.20 -13.52 -11.91
C GLN A 115 -14.27 -12.02 -11.62
N ASP A 116 -15.47 -11.49 -11.35
CA ASP A 116 -15.74 -10.11 -10.97
C ASP A 116 -15.12 -9.82 -9.60
N LEU A 117 -15.24 -10.77 -8.66
CA LEU A 117 -14.55 -10.70 -7.37
C LEU A 117 -13.04 -10.67 -7.57
N LEU A 118 -12.49 -11.60 -8.36
CA LEU A 118 -11.06 -11.67 -8.65
C LEU A 118 -10.56 -10.36 -9.27
N ARG A 119 -11.26 -9.84 -10.29
CA ARG A 119 -10.91 -8.56 -10.94
C ARG A 119 -10.92 -7.40 -9.95
N SER A 120 -11.90 -7.37 -9.06
CA SER A 120 -12.01 -6.32 -8.03
C SER A 120 -10.89 -6.40 -7.00
N LEU A 121 -10.57 -7.61 -6.52
CA LEU A 121 -9.47 -7.85 -5.59
C LEU A 121 -8.12 -7.50 -6.21
N VAL A 122 -7.86 -7.97 -7.44
CA VAL A 122 -6.64 -7.67 -8.20
C VAL A 122 -6.52 -6.16 -8.40
N GLY A 123 -7.58 -5.48 -8.81
CA GLY A 123 -7.58 -4.03 -9.00
C GLY A 123 -7.25 -3.27 -7.71
N ALA A 124 -7.88 -3.61 -6.59
CA ALA A 124 -7.63 -2.96 -5.31
C ALA A 124 -6.18 -3.18 -4.83
N LEU A 125 -5.69 -4.42 -4.89
CA LEU A 125 -4.33 -4.78 -4.47
C LEU A 125 -3.27 -4.13 -5.39
N LEU A 126 -3.49 -4.14 -6.71
CA LEU A 126 -2.59 -3.51 -7.67
C LEU A 126 -2.46 -2.00 -7.43
N LEU A 127 -3.59 -1.31 -7.21
CA LEU A 127 -3.57 0.12 -6.90
C LEU A 127 -2.82 0.41 -5.60
N SER A 128 -3.00 -0.44 -4.57
CA SER A 128 -2.28 -0.30 -3.31
C SER A 128 -0.77 -0.48 -3.47
N GLU A 129 -0.34 -1.44 -4.28
CA GLU A 129 1.06 -1.73 -4.59
C GLU A 129 1.71 -0.60 -5.40
N ILE A 130 1.03 -0.12 -6.45
CA ILE A 130 1.48 1.04 -7.25
C ILE A 130 1.62 2.28 -6.37
N PHE A 131 0.65 2.52 -5.48
CA PHE A 131 0.72 3.64 -4.55
C PHE A 131 1.91 3.51 -3.58
N GLY A 132 2.11 2.31 -3.03
CA GLY A 132 3.26 1.96 -2.19
C GLY A 132 4.59 2.24 -2.87
N ARG A 133 4.77 1.84 -4.14
CA ARG A 133 6.00 2.05 -4.92
C ARG A 133 6.26 3.51 -5.31
N ARG A 134 5.21 4.31 -5.49
CA ARG A 134 5.32 5.75 -5.87
C ARG A 134 5.60 6.66 -4.66
N ARG A 135 5.15 6.29 -3.46
CA ARG A 135 5.24 7.10 -2.23
C ARG A 135 6.70 7.39 -1.79
N PRO A 136 7.63 6.42 -1.73
CA PRO A 136 9.04 6.67 -1.41
C PRO A 136 9.73 7.59 -2.43
N ARG A 137 9.50 7.37 -3.74
CA ARG A 137 10.11 8.18 -4.82
C ARG A 137 9.69 9.65 -4.75
N ARG A 138 8.41 9.94 -4.47
CA ARG A 138 7.91 11.32 -4.29
C ARG A 138 8.45 12.02 -3.03
N ARG A 139 8.64 11.27 -1.94
CA ARG A 139 9.19 11.82 -0.68
C ARG A 139 10.68 12.14 -0.79
N ARG A 140 11.46 11.32 -1.51
CA ARG A 140 12.88 11.61 -1.80
C ARG A 140 13.05 12.90 -2.59
N ARG A 141 12.21 13.17 -3.60
CA ARG A 141 12.22 14.44 -4.36
C ARG A 141 11.91 15.66 -3.48
N ARG A 142 10.85 15.59 -2.64
CA ARG A 142 10.48 16.69 -1.72
C ARG A 142 11.55 17.02 -0.67
N ARG A 143 12.38 16.05 -0.27
CA ARG A 143 13.51 16.31 0.64
C ARG A 143 14.63 17.06 -0.07
N PHE A 144 14.94 16.74 -1.32
CA PHE A 144 15.91 17.50 -2.12
C PHE A 144 15.46 18.95 -2.36
N ASP A 145 14.19 19.18 -2.68
CA ASP A 145 13.66 20.53 -2.92
C ASP A 145 13.67 21.41 -1.65
N ARG A 146 13.62 20.82 -0.45
CA ARG A 146 13.64 21.56 0.83
C ARG A 146 15.04 22.06 1.22
N TYR A 147 16.11 21.46 0.69
CA TYR A 147 17.49 21.88 0.97
C TYR A 147 18.11 22.72 -0.15
N ASN A 148 17.38 22.98 -1.24
CA ASN A 148 17.90 23.71 -2.40
C ASN A 148 17.13 25.02 -2.66
N PHE A 149 17.02 25.87 -1.63
CA PHE A 149 16.68 27.28 -1.81
C PHE A 149 17.96 28.11 -1.60
N PRO A 150 18.60 28.61 -2.67
CA PRO A 150 19.70 29.56 -2.53
C PRO A 150 19.08 30.93 -2.19
N TYR A 151 19.29 31.38 -0.95
CA TYR A 151 19.34 32.81 -0.65
C TYR A 151 20.81 33.19 -0.46
#